data_AF-A0A952RKV5-F1
#
_entry.id   AF-A0A952RKV5-F1
#
_cell.length_a   1.000
_cell.length_b   1.000
_cell.length_c   1.000
_cell.angle_alpha   90.00
_cell.angle_beta   90.00
_cell.angle_gamma   90.00
#
_symmetry.space_group_name_H-M   'P 1'
#
loop_
_entity.id
_entity.type
_entity.pdbx_description
1 polymer ?
#
loop_
_entity_poly.entity_id
_entity_poly.type
_entity_poly.pdbx_seq_one_letter_code
_entity_poly.pdbx_strand_id
1 'polypeptide(L)'
;MMLALYVGVGVACITSREALVLDPNADAAAPLRRDDADEIPCDARRVLETICQQCHTRPPANGAPFPLQTRSDVLASYGGMVLRDLMIEQLTARRMPLAPVTIADDERRTLLAWLRAGAPADPPSACARDAAVDSEAGGDQ
;
A
#
# COMPACT_ATOMS: atom_id res chain seq x y z
N MET A 1 -60.65 32.63 -14.78
CA MET A 1 -59.34 32.94 -14.19
C MET A 1 -58.75 31.63 -13.67
N MET A 2 -57.67 31.15 -14.31
CA MET A 2 -56.79 29.98 -13.99
C MET A 2 -57.49 28.63 -13.72
N LEU A 3 -57.50 27.62 -14.62
CA LEU A 3 -56.41 26.90 -15.30
C LEU A 3 -55.46 26.18 -14.32
N ALA A 4 -55.74 24.90 -14.08
CA ALA A 4 -54.80 23.93 -13.53
C ALA A 4 -54.99 22.60 -14.27
N LEU A 5 -54.19 22.41 -15.31
CA LEU A 5 -53.99 21.14 -16.00
C LEU A 5 -53.08 20.29 -15.12
N TYR A 6 -53.52 19.11 -14.70
CA TYR A 6 -52.63 18.08 -14.17
C TYR A 6 -52.75 16.85 -15.08
N VAL A 7 -51.76 16.69 -15.95
CA VAL A 7 -51.55 15.52 -16.79
C VAL A 7 -50.71 14.53 -16.00
N GLY A 8 -51.21 13.32 -15.81
CA GLY A 8 -50.47 12.21 -15.20
C GLY A 8 -50.89 10.89 -15.81
N VAL A 9 -50.45 10.64 -17.04
CA VAL A 9 -50.51 9.33 -17.73
C VAL A 9 -49.08 8.81 -17.83
N GLY A 10 -48.86 7.53 -17.52
CA GLY A 10 -47.59 6.83 -17.74
C GLY A 10 -47.37 5.74 -16.71
N VAL A 11 -48.10 4.62 -16.80
CA VAL A 11 -47.66 3.38 -17.48
C VAL A 11 -46.42 2.79 -16.80
N ALA A 12 -46.66 1.72 -16.07
CA ALA A 12 -45.63 0.86 -15.49
C ALA A 12 -44.71 0.30 -16.59
N CYS A 13 -43.44 0.67 -16.57
CA CYS A 13 -42.39 0.01 -17.35
C CYS A 13 -42.00 -1.30 -16.65
N ILE A 14 -42.76 -2.37 -16.93
CA ILE A 14 -42.24 -3.73 -16.79
C ILE A 14 -41.60 -4.06 -18.13
N THR A 15 -40.27 -3.92 -18.22
CA THR A 15 -39.50 -4.54 -19.31
C THR A 15 -38.61 -5.61 -18.73
N SER A 16 -38.79 -6.79 -19.30
CA SER A 16 -38.28 -8.09 -18.94
C SER A 16 -36.77 -8.19 -18.79
N ARG A 17 -36.36 -8.95 -17.76
CA ARG A 17 -35.36 -10.03 -17.78
C ARG A 17 -34.32 -9.93 -18.90
N GLU A 18 -33.21 -9.28 -18.60
CA GLU A 18 -31.91 -9.87 -18.92
C GLU A 18 -31.38 -10.50 -17.64
N ALA A 19 -31.05 -11.79 -17.76
CA ALA A 19 -30.54 -12.58 -16.67
C ALA A 19 -29.27 -11.92 -16.12
N LEU A 20 -29.33 -11.43 -14.89
CA LEU A 20 -28.15 -11.51 -14.03
C LEU A 20 -27.80 -13.00 -14.00
N VAL A 21 -26.79 -13.38 -14.77
CA VAL A 21 -25.97 -14.52 -14.41
C VAL A 21 -25.37 -14.12 -13.06
N LEU A 22 -26.05 -14.55 -11.98
CA LEU A 22 -25.42 -14.66 -10.68
C LEU A 22 -24.32 -15.68 -10.90
N ASP A 23 -23.13 -15.18 -11.20
CA ASP A 23 -21.93 -16.01 -11.23
C ASP A 23 -21.78 -16.57 -9.81
N PRO A 24 -22.00 -17.87 -9.57
CA PRO A 24 -21.94 -18.43 -8.22
C PRO A 24 -20.50 -18.48 -7.70
N ASN A 25 -19.53 -17.96 -8.46
CA ASN A 25 -18.12 -17.81 -8.11
C ASN A 25 -17.66 -16.35 -7.98
N ALA A 26 -18.57 -15.38 -7.88
CA ALA A 26 -18.21 -13.97 -7.65
C ALA A 26 -17.68 -13.67 -6.23
N ASP A 27 -17.47 -14.70 -5.41
CA ASP A 27 -16.79 -14.62 -4.10
C ASP A 27 -15.33 -15.11 -4.19
N ALA A 28 -14.55 -14.61 -5.15
CA ALA A 28 -13.09 -14.73 -5.10
C ALA A 28 -12.40 -13.59 -5.85
N ALA A 29 -11.72 -12.75 -5.06
CA ALA A 29 -10.87 -11.63 -5.46
C ALA A 29 -11.62 -10.43 -6.04
N ALA A 30 -12.01 -9.52 -5.14
CA ALA A 30 -11.96 -8.09 -5.43
C ALA A 30 -10.66 -7.79 -6.22
N PRO A 31 -10.69 -6.92 -7.25
CA PRO A 31 -9.47 -6.55 -7.95
C PRO A 31 -8.48 -6.06 -6.91
N LEU A 32 -7.39 -6.82 -6.72
CA LEU A 32 -6.32 -6.47 -5.80
C LEU A 32 -5.94 -5.04 -6.15
N ARG A 33 -6.17 -4.09 -5.24
CA ARG A 33 -5.64 -2.73 -5.38
C ARG A 33 -4.12 -2.87 -5.37
N ARG A 34 -3.52 -3.01 -6.54
CA ARG A 34 -2.08 -3.20 -6.73
C ARG A 34 -1.33 -1.87 -6.79
N ASP A 35 -2.04 -0.75 -6.65
CA ASP A 35 -1.51 0.59 -6.92
C ASP A 35 -1.51 1.47 -5.66
N ASP A 36 -1.53 0.88 -4.46
CA ASP A 36 -1.41 1.61 -3.20
C ASP A 36 0.04 1.73 -2.70
N ALA A 37 1.02 1.46 -3.57
CA ALA A 37 2.41 1.82 -3.30
C ALA A 37 2.49 3.30 -2.94
N ASP A 38 1.74 4.14 -3.65
CA ASP A 38 1.69 5.59 -3.45
C ASP A 38 1.13 6.02 -2.09
N GLU A 39 0.44 5.15 -1.37
CA GLU A 39 -0.09 5.41 -0.03
C GLU A 39 0.94 5.17 1.10
N ILE A 40 2.16 4.76 0.80
CA ILE A 40 3.23 4.59 1.80
C ILE A 40 3.94 5.92 2.04
N PRO A 41 4.06 6.42 3.30
CA PRO A 41 4.82 7.63 3.61
C PRO A 41 6.27 7.55 3.12
N CYS A 42 6.81 8.68 2.66
CA CYS A 42 8.09 8.73 1.94
C CYS A 42 9.26 8.08 2.67
N ASP A 43 9.41 8.32 3.97
CA ASP A 43 10.51 7.74 4.74
C ASP A 43 10.39 6.22 4.87
N ALA A 44 9.18 5.70 5.12
CA ALA A 44 8.93 4.26 5.18
C ALA A 44 9.11 3.61 3.80
N ARG A 45 8.65 4.28 2.74
CA ARG A 45 8.83 3.83 1.36
C ARG A 45 10.30 3.74 1.00
N ARG A 46 11.09 4.76 1.31
CA ARG A 46 12.53 4.77 1.03
C ARG A 46 13.19 3.53 1.61
N VAL A 47 12.92 3.22 2.89
CA VAL A 47 13.47 2.02 3.55
C VAL A 47 12.99 0.73 2.87
N LEU A 48 11.70 0.63 2.52
CA LEU A 48 11.17 -0.55 1.83
C LEU A 48 11.84 -0.76 0.47
N GLU A 49 11.95 0.29 -0.34
CA GLU A 49 12.55 0.25 -1.68
C GLU A 49 14.05 -0.07 -1.62
N THR A 50 14.81 0.59 -0.74
CA THR A 50 16.26 0.45 -0.70
C THR A 50 16.72 -0.83 -0.02
N ILE A 51 15.96 -1.40 0.91
CA ILE A 51 16.39 -2.53 1.75
C ILE A 51 15.53 -3.77 1.51
N CYS A 52 14.22 -3.67 1.72
CA CYS A 52 13.35 -4.85 1.78
C CYS A 52 13.03 -5.41 0.38
N GLN A 53 12.80 -4.50 -0.58
CA GLN A 53 12.44 -4.83 -1.95
C GLN A 53 13.64 -5.28 -2.80
N GLN A 54 14.83 -5.43 -2.22
CA GLN A 54 15.90 -6.17 -2.88
C GLN A 54 15.56 -7.67 -3.05
N CYS A 55 14.70 -8.20 -2.17
CA CYS A 55 14.23 -9.59 -2.22
C CYS A 55 12.71 -9.69 -2.27
N HIS A 56 11.98 -8.80 -1.57
CA HIS A 56 10.52 -8.83 -1.50
C HIS A 56 9.85 -8.10 -2.69
N THR A 57 10.25 -8.45 -3.91
CA THR A 57 9.68 -7.96 -5.18
C THR A 57 8.46 -8.77 -5.64
N ARG A 58 7.88 -8.40 -6.78
CA ARG A 58 6.88 -9.19 -7.51
C ARG A 58 7.42 -9.47 -8.92
N PRO A 59 7.80 -10.72 -9.25
CA PRO A 59 7.84 -11.90 -8.36
C PRO A 59 8.92 -11.75 -7.25
N PRO A 60 8.79 -12.45 -6.11
CA PRO A 60 9.84 -12.45 -5.08
C PRO A 60 11.17 -13.00 -5.59
N ALA A 61 12.27 -12.47 -5.05
CA ALA A 61 13.63 -12.86 -5.38
C ALA A 61 14.38 -13.39 -4.15
N ASN A 62 15.49 -14.08 -4.38
CA ASN A 62 16.42 -14.53 -3.32
C ASN A 62 15.75 -15.34 -2.19
N GLY A 63 14.70 -16.10 -2.50
CA GLY A 63 13.99 -16.95 -1.54
C GLY A 63 12.99 -16.22 -0.65
N ALA A 64 12.71 -14.93 -0.87
CA ALA A 64 11.62 -14.25 -0.19
C ALA A 64 10.27 -14.91 -0.53
N PRO A 65 9.36 -15.12 0.44
CA PRO A 65 8.11 -15.84 0.19
C PRO A 65 6.94 -14.96 -0.30
N PHE A 66 7.07 -13.63 -0.21
CA PHE A 66 6.00 -12.68 -0.56
C PHE A 66 6.57 -11.31 -0.96
N PRO A 67 5.82 -10.51 -1.77
CA PRO A 67 6.18 -9.13 -2.08
C PRO A 67 5.93 -8.18 -0.90
N LEU A 68 6.62 -7.03 -0.89
CA LEU A 68 6.42 -5.89 0.03
C LEU A 68 6.52 -4.56 -0.73
N GLN A 69 5.96 -4.50 -1.95
CA GLN A 69 6.07 -3.33 -2.82
C GLN A 69 4.95 -2.32 -2.58
N THR A 70 3.82 -2.76 -2.06
CA THR A 70 2.65 -1.90 -1.86
C THR A 70 2.19 -1.94 -0.41
N ARG A 71 1.37 -0.97 0.00
CA ARG A 71 0.81 -0.94 1.36
C ARG A 71 -0.09 -2.15 1.60
N SER A 72 -0.85 -2.56 0.59
CA SER A 72 -1.65 -3.78 0.61
C SER A 72 -0.79 -5.03 0.77
N ASP A 73 0.42 -5.08 0.19
CA ASP A 73 1.35 -6.18 0.45
C ASP A 73 1.72 -6.24 1.95
N VAL A 74 2.07 -5.10 2.56
CA VAL A 74 2.41 -5.03 4.00
C VAL A 74 1.24 -5.46 4.90
N LEU A 75 0.00 -5.24 4.46
CA LEU A 75 -1.21 -5.60 5.21
C LEU A 75 -1.80 -6.97 4.84
N ALA A 76 -1.19 -7.69 3.90
CA ALA A 76 -1.65 -9.01 3.50
C ALA A 76 -1.46 -10.06 4.61
N SER A 77 -2.16 -11.18 4.49
CA SER A 77 -2.02 -12.32 5.39
C SER A 77 -1.07 -13.36 4.79
N TYR A 78 -0.19 -13.92 5.62
CA TYR A 78 0.71 -15.01 5.30
C TYR A 78 0.81 -15.98 6.48
N GLY A 79 0.51 -17.26 6.26
CA GLY A 79 0.53 -18.27 7.32
C GLY A 79 -0.42 -17.97 8.49
N GLY A 80 -1.54 -17.27 8.24
CA GLY A 80 -2.51 -16.89 9.26
C GLY A 80 -2.14 -15.64 10.06
N MET A 81 -1.04 -14.96 9.73
CA MET A 81 -0.59 -13.73 10.36
C MET A 81 -0.57 -12.56 9.38
N VAL A 82 -0.83 -11.34 9.85
CA VAL A 82 -0.69 -10.13 9.04
C VAL A 82 0.80 -9.83 8.87
N LEU A 83 1.24 -9.58 7.63
CA LEU A 83 2.65 -9.36 7.31
C LEU A 83 3.26 -8.19 8.09
N ARG A 84 2.50 -7.12 8.34
CA ARG A 84 2.89 -6.00 9.22
C ARG A 84 3.39 -6.48 10.59
N ASP A 85 2.68 -7.41 11.23
CA ASP A 85 3.04 -7.91 12.56
C ASP A 85 4.30 -8.78 12.49
N LEU A 86 4.42 -9.61 11.46
CA LEU A 86 5.64 -10.37 11.18
C LEU A 86 6.84 -9.45 10.93
N MET A 87 6.67 -8.38 10.16
CA MET A 87 7.73 -7.40 9.91
C MET A 87 8.18 -6.74 11.22
N ILE A 88 7.24 -6.36 12.10
CA ILE A 88 7.56 -5.81 13.43
C ILE A 88 8.40 -6.80 14.23
N GLU A 89 8.00 -8.08 14.26
CA GLU A 89 8.72 -9.12 14.99
C GLU A 89 10.15 -9.29 14.44
N GLN A 90 10.28 -9.45 13.12
CA GLN A 90 11.56 -9.69 12.45
C GLN A 90 12.53 -8.51 12.59
N LEU A 91 12.05 -7.27 12.44
CA LEU A 91 12.83 -6.06 12.64
C LEU A 91 13.19 -5.88 14.11
N THR A 92 12.26 -6.13 15.05
CA THR A 92 12.53 -6.01 16.48
C THR A 92 13.65 -6.96 16.90
N ALA A 93 13.59 -8.22 16.45
CA ALA A 93 14.59 -9.25 16.70
C ALA A 93 15.87 -9.14 15.85
N ARG A 94 15.96 -8.16 14.94
CA ARG A 94 17.06 -8.00 13.96
C ARG A 94 17.34 -9.28 13.16
N ARG A 95 16.30 -10.02 12.80
CA ARG A 95 16.39 -11.21 11.93
C ARG A 95 16.25 -10.87 10.45
N MET A 96 15.66 -9.72 10.15
CA MET A 96 15.60 -9.15 8.81
C MET A 96 16.17 -7.73 8.82
N PRO A 97 16.82 -7.30 7.72
CA PRO A 97 17.14 -8.08 6.52
C PRO A 97 18.18 -9.19 6.78
N LEU A 98 18.26 -10.19 5.88
CA LEU A 98 19.32 -11.20 5.92
C LEU A 98 20.64 -10.61 5.39
N ALA A 99 21.76 -11.06 5.95
CA ALA A 99 23.08 -10.72 5.43
C ALA A 99 23.21 -11.11 3.93
N PRO A 100 23.94 -10.32 3.11
CA PRO A 100 24.79 -9.19 3.49
C PRO A 100 24.05 -7.85 3.61
N VAL A 101 22.74 -7.80 3.32
CA VAL A 101 21.96 -6.58 3.45
C VAL A 101 21.81 -6.24 4.93
N THR A 102 22.00 -4.97 5.27
CA THR A 102 21.85 -4.45 6.62
C THR A 102 20.85 -3.30 6.62
N ILE A 103 20.35 -2.96 7.80
CA ILE A 103 19.48 -1.80 8.02
C ILE A 103 20.08 -0.95 9.13
N ALA A 104 20.18 0.35 8.90
CA ALA A 104 20.67 1.28 9.92
C ALA A 104 19.64 1.44 11.06
N ASP A 105 20.11 1.86 12.23
CA ASP A 105 19.29 1.93 13.44
C ASP A 105 18.18 3.00 13.37
N ASP A 106 18.41 4.07 12.62
CA ASP A 106 17.45 5.12 12.31
C ASP A 106 16.41 4.65 11.27
N GLU A 107 16.83 4.04 10.16
CA GLU A 107 15.92 3.47 9.15
C GLU A 107 15.00 2.41 9.75
N ARG A 108 15.56 1.52 10.57
CA ARG A 108 14.80 0.50 11.32
C ARG A 108 13.78 1.15 12.26
N ARG A 109 14.14 2.24 12.94
CA ARG A 109 13.26 2.95 13.86
C ARG A 109 12.11 3.62 13.10
N THR A 110 12.42 4.28 11.99
CA THR A 110 11.45 4.89 11.06
C THR A 110 10.44 3.86 10.57
N LEU A 111 10.92 2.73 10.03
CA LEU A 111 10.03 1.69 9.50
C LEU A 111 9.18 1.05 10.61
N LEU A 112 9.78 0.75 11.77
CA LEU A 112 9.03 0.21 12.93
C LEU A 112 7.96 1.18 13.44
N ALA A 113 8.21 2.49 13.44
CA ALA A 113 7.23 3.47 13.87
C ALA A 113 5.98 3.44 12.97
N TRP A 114 6.17 3.46 11.65
CA TRP A 114 5.07 3.36 10.70
C TRP A 114 4.29 2.05 10.80
N LEU A 115 4.99 0.91 10.89
CA LEU A 115 4.34 -0.40 11.04
C LEU A 115 3.52 -0.50 12.35
N ARG A 116 4.06 0.02 13.46
CA ARG A 116 3.37 0.03 14.77
C ARG A 116 2.17 0.97 14.81
N ALA A 117 2.18 2.03 14.00
CA ALA A 117 1.01 2.90 13.79
C ALA A 117 -0.11 2.24 12.94
N GLY A 118 0.07 0.98 12.53
CA GLY A 118 -0.91 0.25 11.72
C GLY A 118 -0.69 0.41 10.21
N ALA A 119 0.49 0.87 9.79
CA ALA A 119 0.80 1.19 8.40
C ALA A 119 -0.29 2.09 7.79
N PRO A 120 -0.58 3.28 8.37
CA PRO A 120 -1.58 4.19 7.84
C PRO A 120 -1.21 4.58 6.40
N ALA A 121 -2.24 4.75 5.58
CA ALA A 121 -2.10 5.36 4.26
C ALA A 121 -1.80 6.84 4.46
N ASP A 122 -0.75 7.32 3.82
CA ASP A 122 -0.42 8.73 3.72
C ASP A 122 -0.13 9.02 2.24
N PRO A 123 -1.17 9.37 1.46
CA PRO A 123 -1.00 9.66 0.04
C PRO A 123 0.00 10.80 -0.12
N PRO A 124 0.81 10.80 -1.18
CA PRO A 124 2.02 11.58 -1.17
C PRO A 124 1.67 13.07 -1.20
N SER A 125 2.08 13.81 -0.16
CA SER A 125 2.82 15.02 -0.48
C SER A 125 4.07 14.53 -1.21
N ALA A 126 4.25 14.91 -2.48
CA ALA A 126 5.28 14.36 -3.35
C ALA A 126 6.59 14.18 -2.56
N CYS A 127 7.13 12.96 -2.55
CA CYS A 127 8.36 12.65 -1.83
C CYS A 127 9.47 13.53 -2.40
N ALA A 128 9.65 14.71 -1.81
CA ALA A 128 10.64 15.64 -2.25
C ALA A 128 11.99 14.94 -2.07
N ARG A 129 12.72 14.81 -3.17
CA ARG A 129 14.10 14.34 -3.15
C ARG A 129 14.98 15.45 -2.59
N ASP A 130 14.72 15.90 -1.37
CA ASP A 130 15.55 16.92 -0.73
C ASP A 130 16.67 16.22 0.02
N ALA A 131 17.61 15.72 -0.76
CA ALA A 131 18.99 15.44 -0.35
C ALA A 131 19.92 16.39 -1.13
N ALA A 132 19.69 17.69 -0.99
CA ALA A 132 20.57 18.74 -1.47
C ALA A 132 20.44 19.99 -0.60
N VAL A 133 20.57 19.82 0.71
CA VAL A 133 20.91 20.91 1.64
C VAL A 133 21.97 20.34 2.55
N ASP A 134 23.22 20.44 2.08
CA ASP A 134 24.45 20.53 2.87
C ASP A 134 25.64 20.75 1.90
N SER A 135 25.63 21.89 1.21
CA SER A 135 26.81 22.43 0.51
C SER A 135 26.86 23.95 0.68
N GLU A 136 26.74 24.44 1.92
CA GLU A 136 27.21 25.79 2.27
C GLU A 136 28.13 25.70 3.49
N ALA A 137 29.39 25.35 3.24
CA ALA A 137 30.49 25.64 4.16
C ALA A 137 31.77 25.93 3.36
N GLY A 138 32.02 27.22 3.13
CA GLY A 138 33.34 27.84 3.32
C GLY A 138 34.35 27.77 2.16
N GLY A 139 34.65 28.94 1.60
CA GLY A 139 35.82 29.12 0.74
C GLY A 139 35.96 30.54 0.19
N ASP A 140 36.19 31.51 1.07
CA ASP A 140 36.85 32.78 0.73
C ASP A 140 38.30 32.47 0.30
N GLN A 141 38.70 32.95 -0.89
CA GLN A 141 40.06 33.33 -1.32
C GLN A 141 40.06 33.75 -2.79
#